data_AF-K1ZH21-F1
#
_entry.id   AF-K1ZH21-F1
#
_cell.length_a   1.000
_cell.length_b   1.000
_cell.length_c   1.000
_cell.angle_alpha   90.00
_cell.angle_beta   90.00
_cell.angle_gamma   90.00
#
_symmetry.space_group_name_H-M   'P 1'
#
loop_
_entity.id
_entity.type
_entity.pdbx_description
1 polymer ?
#
loop_
_entity_poly.entity_id
_entity_poly.type
_entity_poly.pdbx_seq_one_letter_code
_entity_poly.pdbx_strand_id
1 'polypeptide(L)'
;MSKTIENINKISFPFFAVLGITHILSMLMLANNYVPTIAEIIYKTLDLPFLLSALIYGSSAFQLGLYKIRLHSRILTIILVILSSMIFMTAIYLNFFTT
;
A
#
# COMPACT_ATOMS: atom_id res chain seq x y z
N MET A 1 -4.20 -17.18 14.45
CA MET A 1 -4.69 -16.07 13.60
C MET A 1 -3.93 -14.77 13.87
N SER A 2 -3.79 -14.27 15.11
CA SER A 2 -3.01 -13.04 15.34
C SER A 2 -1.54 -13.16 14.90
N LYS A 3 -0.85 -14.26 15.22
CA LYS A 3 0.54 -14.52 14.77
C LYS A 3 0.72 -14.42 13.24
N THR A 4 -0.26 -14.87 12.47
CA THR A 4 -0.22 -14.77 10.99
C THR A 4 -0.29 -13.32 10.54
N ILE A 5 -1.22 -12.55 11.12
CA ILE A 5 -1.40 -11.13 10.80
C ILE A 5 -0.18 -10.31 11.28
N GLU A 6 0.38 -10.64 12.45
CA GLU A 6 1.63 -10.06 12.96
C GLU A 6 2.80 -10.29 12.00
N ASN A 7 2.94 -11.51 11.48
CA ASN A 7 3.98 -11.82 10.49
C ASN A 7 3.76 -11.05 9.18
N ILE A 8 2.53 -11.00 8.67
CA ILE A 8 2.19 -10.21 7.48
C ILE A 8 2.53 -8.74 7.71
N ASN A 9 2.15 -8.18 8.86
CA ASN A 9 2.42 -6.79 9.19
C ASN A 9 3.92 -6.49 9.25
N LYS A 10 4.68 -7.36 9.94
CA LYS A 10 6.14 -7.23 10.07
C LYS A 10 6.87 -7.33 8.73
N ILE A 11 6.43 -8.21 7.85
CA ILE A 11 7.05 -8.39 6.52
C ILE A 11 6.62 -7.29 5.56
N SER A 12 5.36 -6.85 5.59
CA SER A 12 4.86 -5.81 4.70
C SER A 12 5.38 -4.41 5.02
N PHE A 13 5.67 -4.12 6.29
CA PHE A 13 6.22 -2.83 6.72
C PHE A 13 7.48 -2.38 5.95
N PRO A 14 8.56 -3.18 5.81
CA PRO A 14 9.74 -2.75 5.06
C PRO A 14 9.43 -2.49 3.58
N PHE A 15 8.56 -3.27 2.94
CA PHE A 15 8.13 -3.00 1.56
C PHE A 15 7.39 -1.66 1.48
N PHE A 16 6.43 -1.44 2.36
CA PHE A 16 5.70 -0.16 2.43
C PHE A 16 6.64 1.03 2.66
N ALA A 17 7.58 0.91 3.60
CA ALA A 17 8.51 1.97 3.93
C ALA A 17 9.46 2.28 2.76
N VAL A 18 10.10 1.26 2.18
CA VAL A 18 11.07 1.44 1.09
C VAL A 18 10.40 1.93 -0.18
N LEU A 19 9.29 1.29 -0.59
CA LEU A 19 8.54 1.69 -1.79
C LEU A 19 7.95 3.09 -1.60
N GLY A 20 7.38 3.38 -0.42
CA GLY A 20 6.79 4.69 -0.13
C GLY A 20 7.81 5.82 -0.12
N ILE A 21 8.96 5.64 0.53
CA ILE A 21 10.04 6.65 0.51
C ILE A 21 10.52 6.87 -0.92
N THR A 22 10.77 5.79 -1.67
CA THR A 22 11.27 5.90 -3.05
C THR A 22 10.25 6.59 -3.96
N HIS A 23 8.97 6.25 -3.82
CA HIS A 23 7.87 6.87 -4.56
C HIS A 23 7.76 8.37 -4.25
N ILE A 24 7.77 8.75 -2.97
CA ILE A 24 7.75 10.17 -2.55
C ILE A 24 8.97 10.92 -3.08
N LEU A 25 10.17 10.34 -2.98
CA LEU A 25 11.38 10.97 -3.49
C LEU A 25 11.32 11.18 -5.00
N SER A 26 10.83 10.20 -5.77
CA SER A 26 10.66 10.36 -7.22
C SER A 26 9.66 11.47 -7.57
N MET A 27 8.57 11.60 -6.81
CA MET A 27 7.60 12.69 -6.99
C MET A 27 8.22 14.05 -6.70
N LEU A 28 9.02 14.17 -5.63
CA LEU A 28 9.72 15.40 -5.29
C LEU A 28 10.77 15.78 -6.35
N MET A 29 11.48 14.79 -6.89
CA MET A 29 12.42 15.01 -8.00
C MET A 29 11.69 15.53 -9.24
N LEU A 30 10.54 14.95 -9.61
CA LEU A 30 9.70 15.42 -10.70
C LEU A 30 9.23 16.86 -10.49
N ALA A 31 8.70 17.17 -9.30
CA ALA A 31 8.19 18.50 -8.98
C ALA A 31 9.27 19.60 -9.06
N ASN A 32 10.54 19.23 -8.86
CA ASN A 32 11.67 20.15 -8.93
C ASN A 32 12.48 20.02 -10.24
N ASN A 33 11.98 19.28 -11.24
CA ASN A 33 12.67 19.02 -12.51
C ASN A 33 14.08 18.39 -12.36
N TYR A 34 14.33 17.63 -11.29
CA TYR A 34 15.56 16.85 -11.13
C TYR A 34 15.46 15.54 -11.89
N VAL A 35 16.28 15.38 -12.92
CA VAL A 35 16.38 14.15 -13.73
C VAL A 35 14.98 13.61 -14.13
N PRO A 36 14.13 14.43 -14.76
CA PRO A 36 12.69 14.22 -14.83
C PRO A 36 12.31 12.89 -15.48
N THR A 37 13.01 12.46 -16.53
CA THR A 37 12.73 11.18 -17.20
C THR A 37 12.95 9.97 -16.28
N ILE A 38 14.02 9.95 -15.50
CA ILE A 38 14.30 8.83 -14.58
C ILE A 38 13.32 8.86 -13.41
N ALA A 39 13.06 10.05 -12.87
CA ALA A 39 12.10 10.21 -11.78
C ALA A 39 10.68 9.80 -12.21
N GLU A 40 10.27 10.10 -13.45
CA GLU A 40 8.97 9.70 -14.01
C GLU A 40 8.84 8.18 -14.11
N ILE A 41 9.87 7.51 -14.64
CA ILE A 41 9.89 6.05 -14.76
C ILE A 41 9.76 5.42 -13.38
N ILE A 42 10.54 5.89 -12.39
CA ILE A 42 10.49 5.36 -11.02
C ILE A 42 9.11 5.61 -10.40
N TYR A 43 8.58 6.82 -10.49
CA TYR A 43 7.27 7.18 -9.94
C TYR A 43 6.16 6.29 -10.49
N LYS A 44 6.05 6.20 -11.83
CA LYS A 44 5.03 5.38 -12.49
C LYS A 44 5.19 3.89 -12.22
N THR A 45 6.43 3.39 -12.20
CA THR A 45 6.70 1.96 -11.93
C THR A 45 6.36 1.57 -10.50
N LEU A 46 6.59 2.48 -9.54
CA LEU A 46 6.37 2.19 -8.13
C LEU A 46 4.94 2.43 -7.66
N ASP A 47 4.10 3.11 -8.43
CA ASP A 47 2.72 3.47 -8.04
C ASP A 47 1.91 2.24 -7.57
N LEU A 48 1.76 1.22 -8.42
CA LEU A 48 1.04 -0.01 -8.08
C LEU A 48 1.73 -0.87 -6.99
N PRO A 49 3.05 -1.16 -7.07
CA PRO A 49 3.75 -1.86 -5.99
C PRO A 49 3.64 -1.17 -4.63
N PHE A 50 3.78 0.16 -4.60
CA PHE A 50 3.62 0.96 -3.39
C PHE A 50 2.20 0.83 -2.84
N LEU A 51 1.18 1.05 -3.67
CA LEU A 51 -0.21 0.93 -3.24
C LEU A 51 -0.52 -0.46 -2.68
N LEU A 52 -0.07 -1.53 -3.35
CA LEU A 52 -0.27 -2.90 -2.87
C LEU A 52 0.35 -3.09 -1.48
N SER A 53 1.59 -2.65 -1.31
CA SER A 53 2.29 -2.75 -0.02
C SER A 53 1.59 -1.92 1.07
N ALA A 54 1.07 -0.74 0.73
CA ALA A 54 0.33 0.14 1.63
C ALA A 54 -0.99 -0.49 2.07
N LEU A 55 -1.73 -1.13 1.16
CA LEU A 55 -2.98 -1.84 1.47
C LEU A 55 -2.72 -3.05 2.37
N ILE A 56 -1.71 -3.86 2.08
CA ILE A 56 -1.38 -5.04 2.91
C ILE A 56 -0.92 -4.62 4.31
N TYR A 57 0.00 -3.65 4.38
CA TYR A 57 0.51 -3.14 5.66
C TYR A 57 -0.60 -2.43 6.46
N GLY A 58 -1.33 -1.52 5.83
CA GLY A 58 -2.42 -0.77 6.44
C GLY A 58 -3.53 -1.68 6.97
N SER A 59 -3.98 -2.66 6.17
CA SER A 59 -5.03 -3.59 6.58
C SER A 59 -4.58 -4.52 7.71
N SER A 60 -3.35 -5.02 7.67
CA SER A 60 -2.81 -5.85 8.76
C SER A 60 -2.59 -5.03 10.04
N ALA A 61 -2.08 -3.80 9.95
CA ALA A 61 -1.89 -2.90 11.08
C ALA A 61 -3.23 -2.53 11.74
N PHE A 62 -4.23 -2.21 10.93
CA PHE A 62 -5.58 -1.91 11.39
C PHE A 62 -6.19 -3.11 12.13
N GLN A 63 -6.07 -4.30 11.55
CA GLN A 63 -6.57 -5.53 12.18
C GLN A 63 -5.89 -5.82 13.52
N LEU A 64 -4.57 -5.63 13.63
CA LEU A 64 -3.85 -5.74 14.91
C LEU A 64 -4.32 -4.70 15.93
N GLY A 65 -4.61 -3.47 15.49
CA GLY A 65 -5.19 -2.43 16.33
C GLY A 65 -6.53 -2.87 16.95
N LEU A 66 -7.40 -3.48 16.15
CA LEU A 66 -8.69 -4.01 16.61
C LEU A 66 -8.55 -5.18 17.58
N TYR A 67 -7.57 -6.06 17.37
CA TYR A 67 -7.25 -7.12 18.32
C TYR A 67 -6.87 -6.56 19.69
N LYS A 68 -6.07 -5.48 19.74
CA LYS A 68 -5.65 -4.84 21.00
C LYS A 68 -6.82 -4.28 21.81
N ILE A 69 -7.84 -3.73 21.14
CA ILE A 69 -9.04 -3.18 21.79
C ILE A 69 -10.21 -4.18 21.87
N ARG A 70 -9.95 -5.48 21.62
CA ARG A 70 -10.93 -6.57 21.65
C ARG A 70 -12.11 -6.44 20.67
N LEU A 71 -12.04 -5.54 19.68
CA LEU A 71 -13.06 -5.36 18.61
C LEU A 71 -12.76 -6.22 17.37
N HIS A 72 -12.18 -7.39 17.55
CA HIS A 72 -11.89 -8.29 16.43
C HIS A 72 -13.19 -8.95 15.94
N SER A 73 -13.48 -8.79 14.65
CA SER A 73 -14.65 -9.42 14.00
C SER A 73 -14.27 -9.98 12.65
N ARG A 74 -14.78 -11.18 12.36
CA ARG A 74 -14.62 -11.83 11.06
C ARG A 74 -15.28 -11.02 9.94
N ILE A 75 -16.44 -10.42 10.22
CA ILE A 75 -17.18 -9.57 9.27
C ILE A 75 -16.35 -8.35 8.92
N LEU A 76 -15.79 -7.68 9.93
CA LEU A 76 -14.95 -6.50 9.70
C LEU A 76 -13.68 -6.83 8.89
N THR A 77 -13.10 -8.01 9.13
CA THR A 77 -11.97 -8.51 8.34
C THR A 77 -12.35 -8.69 6.87
N ILE A 78 -13.52 -9.28 6.60
CA ILE A 78 -14.04 -9.48 5.25
C ILE A 78 -14.28 -8.13 4.56
N ILE A 79 -14.93 -7.19 5.26
CA ILE A 79 -15.17 -5.82 4.76
C ILE A 79 -13.85 -5.15 4.38
N LEU A 80 -12.84 -5.25 5.24
CA LEU A 80 -11.51 -4.67 4.99
C LEU A 80 -10.86 -5.27 3.73
N VAL A 81 -10.91 -6.60 3.57
CA VAL A 81 -10.36 -7.27 2.39
C VAL A 81 -11.09 -6.85 1.11
N ILE A 82 -12.44 -6.77 1.14
CA ILE A 82 -13.23 -6.32 0.00
C ILE A 82 -12.86 -4.87 -0.36
N LEU A 83 -12.82 -3.97 0.63
CA LEU A 83 -12.47 -2.58 0.42
C LEU A 83 -11.05 -2.42 -0.17
N SER A 84 -10.05 -3.09 0.42
CA SER A 84 -8.69 -3.07 -0.11
C SER A 84 -8.62 -3.61 -1.54
N SER A 85 -9.35 -4.68 -1.84
CA SER A 85 -9.40 -5.27 -3.17
C SER A 85 -10.04 -4.32 -4.18
N MET A 86 -11.14 -3.65 -3.81
CA MET A 86 -11.78 -2.64 -4.67
C MET A 86 -10.85 -1.47 -4.96
N ILE A 87 -10.18 -0.92 -3.94
CA ILE A 87 -9.21 0.17 -4.11
C ILE A 87 -8.10 -0.25 -5.07
N PHE A 88 -7.55 -1.45 -4.90
CA PHE A 88 -6.48 -1.95 -5.76
C PHE A 88 -6.94 -2.16 -7.21
N MET A 89 -8.13 -2.73 -7.42
CA MET A 89 -8.69 -2.92 -8.77
C MET A 89 -8.99 -1.59 -9.46
N THR A 90 -9.51 -0.60 -8.73
CA THR A 90 -9.69 0.76 -9.26
C THR A 90 -8.35 1.38 -9.64
N ALA A 91 -7.31 1.22 -8.82
CA ALA A 91 -5.99 1.76 -9.15
C ALA A 91 -5.36 1.09 -10.37
N ILE A 92 -5.49 -0.23 -10.52
CA ILE A 92 -5.09 -0.94 -11.75
C ILE A 92 -5.83 -0.36 -12.95
N TYR A 93 -7.15 -0.22 -12.84
CA TYR A 93 -7.95 0.34 -13.94
C TYR A 93 -7.47 1.74 -14.32
N LEU A 94 -7.25 2.61 -13.33
CA LEU A 94 -6.78 3.98 -13.57
C LEU A 94 -5.39 4.00 -14.23
N ASN A 95 -4.45 3.20 -13.72
CA ASN A 95 -3.05 3.17 -14.15
C ASN A 95 -2.86 2.60 -15.57
N PHE A 96 -3.72 1.67 -16.02
CA PHE A 96 -3.58 1.05 -17.35
C PHE A 96 -4.56 1.56 -18.42
N PHE A 97 -5.71 2.11 -18.04
CA PHE A 97 -6.76 2.47 -19.01
C PHE A 97 -7.06 3.96 -19.10
N THR A 98 -6.45 4.78 -18.23
CA THR A 98 -6.80 6.21 -18.13
C THR A 98 -5.61 7.17 -18.12
N THR A 99 -4.40 6.66 -17.87
CA THR A 99 -3.11 7.37 -17.93
C THR A 99 -2.27 6.90 -19.10
#